data_AF-A0A3S0F0F5-F1
#
_entry.id   AF-A0A3S0F0F5-F1
#
_cell.length_a   1.000
_cell.length_b   1.000
_cell.length_c   1.000
_cell.angle_alpha   90.00
_cell.angle_beta   90.00
_cell.angle_gamma   90.00
#
_symmetry.space_group_name_H-M   'P 1'
#
loop_
_entity.id
_entity.type
_entity.pdbx_description
1 polymer ?
#
loop_
_entity_poly.entity_id
_entity_poly.type
_entity_poly.pdbx_seq_one_letter_code
_entity_poly.pdbx_strand_id
1 'polypeptide(L)' 'MTINLAENALRPIAVGRKNWMSAISDNGGNTAAILASIVATCKRLKIDPFKYFSTAISKLTKNPKSDPADLLPGVLELSN' A
#
# COMPACT_ATOMS: atom_id res chain seq x y z
N MET A 1 -12.90 -12.14 23.34
CA MET A 1 -11.78 -11.18 23.43
C MET A 1 -11.99 -10.11 22.37
N THR A 2 -12.70 -9.05 22.73
CA THR A 2 -13.11 -7.96 21.82
C THR A 2 -11.94 -7.01 21.62
N ILE A 3 -11.00 -7.38 20.75
CA ILE A 3 -9.98 -6.43 20.29
C ILE A 3 -10.64 -5.41 19.36
N ASN A 4 -10.48 -4.13 19.69
CA ASN A 4 -11.02 -3.03 18.92
C ASN A 4 -10.54 -3.11 17.46
N LEU A 5 -11.47 -3.05 16.51
CA LEU A 5 -11.17 -3.12 15.07
C LEU A 5 -10.17 -2.03 14.66
N ALA A 6 -10.29 -0.85 15.25
CA ALA A 6 -9.37 0.27 15.01
C ALA A 6 -7.94 -0.06 15.49
N GLU A 7 -7.81 -0.67 16.67
CA GLU A 7 -6.52 -1.06 17.22
C GLU A 7 -5.87 -2.18 16.41
N ASN A 8 -6.66 -3.14 15.93
CA ASN A 8 -6.19 -4.21 15.06
C ASN A 8 -5.68 -3.68 13.70
N ALA A 9 -6.32 -2.63 13.17
CA ALA A 9 -5.88 -1.96 11.94
C ALA A 9 -4.57 -1.19 12.13
N LEU A 10 -4.34 -0.60 13.32
CA LEU A 10 -3.15 0.18 13.62
C LEU A 10 -1.94 -0.68 14.04
N ARG A 11 -2.18 -1.89 14.58
CA ARG A 11 -1.12 -2.79 15.09
C ARG A 11 0.02 -3.05 14.10
N PRO A 12 -0.22 -3.30 12.79
CA PRO A 12 0.87 -3.52 11.82
C PRO A 12 1.75 -2.29 11.62
N ILE A 13 1.17 -1.09 11.70
CA ILE A 13 1.88 0.18 11.59
C ILE A 13 2.76 0.39 12.83
N ALA A 14 2.21 0.09 14.03
CA ALA A 14 2.94 0.21 15.29
C ALA A 14 4.14 -0.77 15.38
N VAL A 15 3.97 -2.02 14.93
CA VAL A 15 5.05 -3.02 14.88
C VAL A 15 6.15 -2.60 13.89
N GLY A 16 5.78 -1.97 12.77
CA GLY A 16 6.70 -1.48 11.74
C GLY A 16 7.42 -0.16 12.07
N ARG A 17 7.19 0.46 13.24
CA ARG A 17 7.74 1.78 13.62
C ARG A 17 9.24 1.93 13.38
N LYS A 18 10.05 0.90 13.71
CA LYS A 18 11.50 0.93 13.50
C LYS A 18 11.91 0.84 12.02
N ASN A 19 11.06 0.28 11.17
CA ASN A 19 11.29 0.17 9.74
C ASN A 19 10.91 1.46 8.99
N TRP A 20 10.04 2.29 9.58
CA TRP A 20 9.55 3.54 8.98
C TRP A 20 10.09 4.77 9.71
N MET A 21 11.34 4.74 10.17
CA MET A 21 11.98 5.88 10.84
C MET A 21 12.03 7.14 9.97
N SER A 22 11.95 7.00 8.64
CA SER A 22 11.82 8.11 7.69
C SER A 22 10.41 8.74 7.67
N ALA A 23 9.40 8.11 8.28
CA ALA A 23 8.03 8.62 8.36
C ALA A 23 7.82 9.66 9.48
N ILE A 24 8.91 10.07 10.14
CA ILE A 24 8.89 11.07 11.23
C ILE A 24 8.79 12.50 10.69
N SER A 25 9.18 12.74 9.43
CA SER A 25 8.94 14.03 8.76
C SER A 25 7.51 14.11 8.20
N ASP A 26 6.96 15.31 8.02
CA ASP A 26 5.61 15.50 7.46
C ASP A 26 5.44 14.81 6.10
N ASN A 27 6.45 14.95 5.21
CA ASN A 27 6.47 14.26 3.92
C ASN A 27 6.56 12.74 4.06
N GLY A 28 7.35 12.25 5.03
CA GLY A 28 7.49 10.83 5.31
C GLY A 28 6.20 10.23 5.87
N GLY A 29 5.55 10.93 6.78
CA GLY A 29 4.27 10.55 7.37
C GLY A 29 3.16 10.48 6.33
N ASN A 30 3.08 11.49 5.45
CA ASN A 30 2.12 11.50 4.34
C ASN A 30 2.37 10.33 3.38
N THR A 31 3.63 10.08 3.01
CA THR A 31 3.99 8.95 2.15
C THR A 31 3.62 7.61 2.79
N ALA A 32 3.89 7.44 4.08
CA ALA A 32 3.52 6.23 4.83
C ALA A 32 2.00 6.03 4.89
N ALA A 33 1.23 7.11 5.07
CA ALA A 33 -0.24 7.06 5.07
C ALA A 33 -0.79 6.64 3.69
N ILE A 34 -0.23 7.15 2.59
CA ILE A 34 -0.59 6.76 1.22
C ILE A 34 -0.30 5.27 1.01
N LEU A 35 0.91 4.81 1.33
CA LEU A 35 1.30 3.41 1.18
C LEU A 35 0.43 2.47 2.02
N ALA A 36 0.13 2.84 3.26
CA ALA A 36 -0.75 2.07 4.14
C ALA A 36 -2.18 1.96 3.56
N SER A 37 -2.68 3.04 2.96
CA SER A 37 -4.00 3.07 2.31
C SER A 37 -4.07 2.16 1.08
N ILE A 38 -3.01 2.12 0.27
CA ILE A 38 -2.89 1.21 -0.88
C ILE A 38 -2.89 -0.24 -0.39
N VAL A 39 -2.07 -0.56 0.61
CA VAL A 39 -2.01 -1.93 1.19
C VAL A 39 -3.36 -2.34 1.77
N ALA A 40 -4.07 -1.44 2.45
CA ALA A 40 -5.41 -1.69 2.97
C ALA A 40 -6.40 -2.00 1.83
N THR A 41 -6.32 -1.27 0.72
CA THR A 41 -7.13 -1.52 -0.49
C THR A 41 -6.81 -2.88 -1.10
N CYS A 42 -5.53 -3.23 -1.27
CA CYS A 42 -5.12 -4.55 -1.77
C CYS A 42 -5.65 -5.68 -0.88
N LYS A 43 -5.54 -5.54 0.45
CA LYS A 43 -6.09 -6.50 1.41
C LYS A 43 -7.62 -6.64 1.28
N ARG A 44 -8.34 -5.54 1.10
CA ARG A 44 -9.80 -5.54 0.90
C ARG A 44 -10.19 -6.26 -0.40
N LEU A 45 -9.37 -6.15 -1.45
CA LEU A 45 -9.55 -6.83 -2.73
C LEU A 45 -8.97 -8.26 -2.74
N LYS A 46 -8.42 -8.75 -1.63
CA LYS A 46 -7.72 -10.05 -1.52
C LYS A 46 -6.56 -10.21 -2.50
N ILE A 47 -5.90 -9.12 -2.81
CA ILE A 47 -4.74 -9.04 -3.68
C ILE A 47 -3.47 -9.05 -2.85
N ASP A 48 -2.46 -9.78 -3.29
CA ASP A 48 -1.12 -9.71 -2.70
C ASP A 48 -0.52 -8.30 -2.91
N PRO A 49 -0.26 -7.53 -1.84
CA PRO A 49 0.24 -6.17 -1.97
C PRO A 49 1.62 -6.10 -2.63
N PHE A 50 2.47 -7.12 -2.44
CA PHE A 50 3.82 -7.14 -2.99
C PHE A 50 3.79 -7.35 -4.51
N LYS A 51 2.97 -8.29 -4.98
CA LYS A 51 2.69 -8.51 -6.42
C LYS A 51 2.15 -7.23 -7.06
N TYR A 52 1.21 -6.56 -6.41
CA TYR A 52 0.70 -5.26 -6.86
C TYR A 52 1.82 -4.21 -7.03
N PHE A 53 2.65 -4.00 -6.00
CA PHE A 53 3.71 -2.99 -6.08
C PHE A 53 4.73 -3.32 -7.18
N SER A 54 5.12 -4.59 -7.31
CA SER A 54 6.04 -5.03 -8.36
C SER A 54 5.49 -4.74 -9.76
N THR A 55 4.22 -5.08 -10.00
CA THR A 55 3.56 -4.81 -11.30
C THR A 55 3.38 -3.32 -11.55
N ALA A 56 2.95 -2.56 -10.55
CA ALA A 56 2.74 -1.11 -10.66
C ALA A 56 4.05 -0.37 -10.97
N ILE A 57 5.13 -0.66 -10.23
CA ILE A 57 6.46 -0.08 -10.48
C ILE A 57 6.95 -0.49 -11.88
N SER A 58 6.79 -1.76 -12.25
CA SER A 58 7.20 -2.24 -13.59
C SER A 58 6.46 -1.52 -14.72
N LYS A 59 5.15 -1.25 -14.56
CA LYS A 59 4.37 -0.48 -15.53
C LYS A 59 4.79 0.98 -15.58
N LEU A 60 5.03 1.61 -14.42
CA LEU A 60 5.48 3.00 -14.34
C LEU A 60 6.84 3.19 -15.02
N THR A 61 7.78 2.28 -14.81
CA THR A 61 9.09 2.30 -15.48
C THR A 61 8.97 2.12 -17.00
N LYS A 62 8.04 1.27 -17.45
CA LYS A 62 7.81 1.03 -18.89
C LYS A 62 7.08 2.17 -19.58
N ASN A 63 6.15 2.83 -18.90
CA ASN A 63 5.40 3.95 -19.45
C ASN A 63 5.15 5.03 -18.37
N PRO A 64 6.01 6.06 -18.28
CA PRO A 64 5.93 7.09 -17.25
C PRO A 64 4.73 8.03 -17.38
N LYS A 65 3.99 7.97 -18.51
CA LYS A 65 2.75 8.73 -18.75
C LYS A 65 1.48 7.88 -18.56
N SER A 66 1.59 6.72 -17.93
CA SER A 66 0.41 5.89 -17.65
C SER A 66 -0.59 6.64 -16.77
N ASP A 67 -1.87 6.54 -17.10
CA ASP A 67 -2.94 7.13 -16.29
C ASP A 67 -2.92 6.47 -14.90
N PRO A 68 -2.96 7.23 -13.78
CA PRO A 68 -3.11 6.66 -12.45
C PRO A 68 -4.30 5.69 -12.31
N ALA A 69 -5.35 5.83 -13.13
CA ALA A 69 -6.48 4.90 -13.14
C ALA A 69 -6.10 3.47 -13.56
N ASP A 70 -5.12 3.31 -14.46
CA ASP A 70 -4.65 2.01 -14.95
C ASP A 70 -3.75 1.27 -13.95
N LEU A 71 -3.31 1.97 -12.90
CA LEU A 71 -2.48 1.43 -11.84
C LEU A 71 -3.29 0.97 -10.62
N LEU A 72 -4.62 1.09 -10.65
CA LEU A 72 -5.46 0.69 -9.53
C LEU A 72 -5.41 -0.83 -9.29
N PRO A 73 -5.39 -1.29 -8.03
CA PRO A 73 -5.26 -2.71 -7.71
C PRO A 73 -6.40 -3.57 -8.27
N GLY A 74 -7.59 -3.00 -8.47
CA GLY A 74 -8.72 -3.73 -9.08
C GLY A 74 -8.72 -3.78 -10.61
N VAL A 75 -7.89 -2.97 -11.28
CA VAL A 75 -7.79 -2.87 -12.75
C VAL A 75 -6.56 -3.60 -13.27
N LEU A 76 -5.51 -3.70 -12.44
CA LEU A 76 -4.36 -4.52 -12.72
C LEU A 76 -4.78 -6.00 -12.72
N GLU A 77 -4.88 -6.58 -13.92
CA GLU A 77 -4.95 -8.02 -14.15
C GLU A 77 -3.68 -8.66 -13.58
N LEU A 78 -3.71 -8.95 -12.27
CA LEU A 78 -2.65 -9.67 -11.57
C LEU A 78 -2.81 -11.14 -11.96
N SER A 79 -2.44 -11.45 -13.20
CA SER A 79 -2.52 -12.80 -13.78
C SER A 79 -1.95 -13.82 -12.80
N ASN A 80 -2.76 -14.83 -12.52
CA ASN A 80 -2.57 -15.89 -11.52
C ASN A 80 -1.11 -16.35 -11.42
#